data_AF-A0A641ARQ9-F1
#
_entry.id   AF-A0A641ARQ9-F1
#
_cell.length_a   1.000
_cell.length_b   1.000
_cell.length_c   1.000
_cell.angle_alpha   90.00
_cell.angle_beta   90.00
_cell.angle_gamma   90.00
#
_symmetry.space_group_name_H-M   'P 1'
#
loop_
_entity.id
_entity.type
_entity.pdbx_description
1 polymer ?
#
loop_
_entity_poly.entity_id
_entity_poly.type
_entity_poly.pdbx_seq_one_letter_code
_entity_poly.pdbx_strand_id
1 'polypeptide(L)' 'MSQPAIDTIVRAQKTLMDQHDVTSETALGLLVWAATDRGATVLDVAQSILARPHASFGFDSTLHATA' A
#
# COMPACT_ATOMS: atom_id res chain seq x y z
N MET A 1 6.97 24.44 -8.59
CA MET A 1 5.81 23.53 -8.51
C MET A 1 6.31 22.10 -8.58
N SER A 2 6.62 21.49 -7.43
CA SER A 2 7.13 20.10 -7.35
C SER A 2 6.54 19.41 -6.12
N GLN A 3 5.21 19.41 -5.99
CA GLN A 3 4.47 18.73 -4.92
C GLN A 3 3.88 17.33 -5.24
N PRO A 4 3.88 16.78 -6.47
CA PRO A 4 3.17 15.53 -6.74
C PRO A 4 3.83 14.30 -6.10
N ALA A 5 5.15 14.31 -5.90
CA ALA A 5 5.88 13.18 -5.32
C ALA A 5 5.60 12.99 -3.82
N ILE A 6 5.62 14.07 -3.05
CA ILE A 6 5.32 14.02 -1.60
C ILE A 6 3.87 13.59 -1.37
N ASP A 7 2.94 14.13 -2.15
CA ASP A 7 1.52 13.79 -2.04
C ASP A 7 1.25 12.30 -2.32
N THR A 8 1.96 11.72 -3.29
CA THR A 8 1.91 10.28 -3.59
C THR A 8 2.38 9.44 -2.41
N ILE A 9 3.48 9.84 -1.76
CA ILE A 9 4.03 9.13 -0.59
C ILE A 9 3.04 9.18 0.58
N VAL A 10 2.48 10.36 0.88
CA VAL A 10 1.52 10.54 1.97
C VAL A 10 0.24 9.71 1.73
N ARG A 11 -0.25 9.66 0.48
CA ARG A 11 -1.39 8.80 0.14
C ARG A 11 -1.08 7.32 0.34
N ALA A 12 0.08 6.85 -0.09
CA ALA A 12 0.50 5.46 0.12
C ALA A 12 0.64 5.12 1.62
N GLN A 13 1.20 6.03 2.42
CA GLN A 13 1.26 5.86 3.88
C GLN A 13 -0.13 5.75 4.48
N LYS A 14 -1.06 6.62 4.11
CA LYS A 14 -2.44 6.56 4.61
C LYS A 14 -3.10 5.23 4.24
N THR A 15 -2.90 4.75 3.03
CA THR A 15 -3.38 3.43 2.58
C THR A 15 -2.82 2.29 3.43
N LEU A 16 -1.52 2.32 3.76
CA LEU A 16 -0.92 1.31 4.65
C LEU A 16 -1.47 1.38 6.07
N MET A 17 -1.68 2.59 6.61
CA MET A 17 -2.26 2.78 7.93
C MET A 17 -3.70 2.23 7.98
N ASP A 18 -4.50 2.52 6.96
CA ASP A 18 -5.90 2.08 6.88
C ASP A 18 -6.03 0.57 6.70
N GLN A 19 -5.18 -0.05 5.88
CA GLN A 19 -5.22 -1.50 5.63
C GLN A 19 -4.65 -2.35 6.77
N HIS A 20 -3.66 -1.86 7.49
CA HIS A 20 -2.88 -2.67 8.43
C HIS A 20 -2.95 -2.17 9.89
N ASP A 21 -3.72 -1.13 10.17
CA ASP A 21 -3.85 -0.51 11.50
C ASP A 21 -2.49 -0.14 12.14
N VAL A 22 -1.59 0.41 11.33
CA VAL A 22 -0.24 0.81 11.75
C VAL A 22 -0.11 2.31 11.91
N THR A 23 0.86 2.75 12.72
CA THR A 23 1.16 4.18 12.88
C THR A 23 1.82 4.76 11.63
N SER A 24 1.77 6.09 11.51
CA SER A 24 2.44 6.82 10.41
C SER A 24 3.94 6.54 10.33
N GLU A 25 4.61 6.41 11.48
CA GLU A 25 6.05 6.09 11.56
C GLU A 25 6.33 4.68 11.05
N THR A 26 5.52 3.70 11.46
CA THR A 26 5.64 2.32 10.96
C THR A 26 5.35 2.25 9.46
N ALA A 27 4.30 2.93 8.98
CA ALA A 27 3.98 2.99 7.55
C ALA A 27 5.12 3.59 6.73
N LEU A 28 5.78 4.65 7.22
CA LEU A 28 6.96 5.22 6.57
C LEU A 28 8.13 4.23 6.58
N GLY A 29 8.38 3.59 7.72
CA GLY A 29 9.44 2.58 7.86
C GLY A 29 9.28 1.43 6.88
N LEU A 30 8.04 0.95 6.68
CA LEU A 30 7.72 -0.09 5.70
C LEU A 30 7.99 0.35 4.26
N LEU A 31 7.64 1.59 3.90
CA LEU A 31 7.94 2.15 2.57
C LEU A 31 9.45 2.25 2.32
N VAL A 32 10.21 2.73 3.30
CA VAL A 32 11.68 2.88 3.22
C VAL A 32 12.36 1.52 3.16
N TRP A 33 11.92 0.57 3.99
CA TRP A 33 12.42 -0.79 3.97
C TRP A 33 12.18 -1.45 2.61
N ALA A 34 10.95 -1.38 2.09
CA ALA A 34 10.61 -1.94 0.79
C ALA A 34 11.37 -1.28 -0.37
N ALA A 35 11.65 0.02 -0.28
CA ALA A 35 12.46 0.72 -1.27
C ALA A 35 13.91 0.21 -1.25
N THR A 36 14.46 0.01 -0.06
CA THR A 36 15.83 -0.49 0.13
C THR A 36 15.97 -1.93 -0.34
N ASP A 37 15.03 -2.80 0.05
CA ASP A 37 14.98 -4.22 -0.35
C ASP A 37 14.94 -4.40 -1.88
N ARG A 38 14.18 -3.53 -2.56
CA ARG A 38 14.01 -3.58 -4.02
C ARG A 38 15.08 -2.79 -4.80
N GLY A 39 15.96 -2.06 -4.11
CA GLY A 39 16.88 -1.11 -4.78
C GLY A 39 16.15 0.00 -5.54
N ALA A 40 14.96 0.40 -5.07
CA ALA A 40 14.08 1.38 -5.69
C ALA A 40 13.97 2.65 -4.84
N THR A 41 13.25 3.65 -5.35
CA THR A 41 12.92 4.86 -4.57
C THR A 41 11.65 4.67 -3.77
N VAL A 42 11.51 5.41 -2.65
CA VAL A 42 10.28 5.42 -1.85
C VAL A 42 9.06 5.82 -2.68
N LEU A 43 9.25 6.71 -3.66
CA LEU A 43 8.19 7.12 -4.58
C LEU A 43 7.73 5.98 -5.48
N ASP A 44 8.64 5.17 -6.02
CA ASP A 44 8.32 4.01 -6.86
C ASP A 44 7.50 2.97 -6.07
N VAL A 45 7.90 2.70 -4.83
CA VAL A 45 7.15 1.83 -3.92
C VAL A 45 5.77 2.40 -3.60
N ALA A 46 5.67 3.69 -3.31
CA ALA A 46 4.40 4.36 -3.03
C ALA A 46 3.45 4.30 -4.24
N GLN A 47 3.97 4.51 -5.45
CA GLN A 47 3.20 4.35 -6.69
C GLN A 47 2.74 2.91 -6.88
N SER A 48 3.62 1.92 -6.61
CA SER A 48 3.27 0.50 -6.70
C SER A 48 2.15 0.11 -5.74
N ILE A 49 2.13 0.65 -4.52
CA ILE A 49 1.07 0.41 -3.53
C ILE A 49 -0.25 1.02 -4.00
N LEU A 50 -0.23 2.25 -4.50
CA LEU A 50 -1.44 2.93 -4.99
C LEU A 50 -1.96 2.35 -6.32
N ALA A 51 -1.08 1.76 -7.13
CA ALA A 51 -1.42 1.14 -8.41
C ALA A 51 -1.97 -0.28 -8.25
N ARG A 52 -1.74 -0.95 -7.11
CA ARG A 52 -2.42 -2.21 -6.80
C ARG A 52 -3.86 -1.86 -6.46
N PRO A 53 -4.85 -2.27 -7.28
CA PRO A 53 -6.22 -2.22 -6.82
C PRO A 53 -6.24 -3.02 -5.52
N HIS A 54 -6.88 -2.47 -4.47
CA HIS A 54 -7.35 -3.29 -3.36
C HIS A 54 -7.95 -4.52 -4.03
N ALA A 55 -7.27 -5.66 -3.95
CA ALA A 55 -7.93 -6.92 -4.08
C ALA A 55 -8.86 -6.88 -2.88
N SER A 56 -10.07 -6.35 -3.11
CA SER A 56 -11.23 -6.73 -2.35
C SER A 56 -11.07 -8.22 -2.27
N PHE A 57 -10.72 -8.72 -1.08
CA PHE A 57 -11.01 -10.08 -0.71
C PHE A 57 -12.53 -10.16 -0.86
N GLY A 58 -12.99 -10.36 -2.10
CA GLY A 58 -14.12 -11.19 -2.36
C GLY A 58 -13.73 -12.50 -1.73
N PHE A 59 -14.07 -12.64 -0.45
CA PHE A 59 -14.61 -13.88 0.03
C PHE A 59 -15.75 -14.19 -0.95
N ASP A 60 -15.39 -14.86 -2.04
CA ASP A 60 -16.29 -15.70 -2.79
C ASP A 60 -16.75 -16.75 -1.79
N SER A 61 -17.75 -16.36 -0.98
CA SER A 61 -18.51 -17.26 -0.14
C SER A 61 -19.55 -17.97 -1.01
N THR A 62 -19.19 -18.32 -2.26
CA THR A 62 -19.86 -19.39 -2.98
C THR A 62 -19.32 -20.70 -2.43
N LEU A 63 -19.56 -20.94 -1.14
CA LEU A 63 -19.71 -22.32 -0.66
C LEU A 63 -20.95 -22.84 -1.38
N HIS A 64 -20.66 -23.42 -2.54
CA HIS A 64 -21.57 -24.19 -3.37
C HIS A 64 -22.28 -25.20 -2.46
N ALA A 65 -23.54 -24.91 -2.17
CA ALA A 65 -24.45 -25.87 -1.60
C ALA A 65 -24.64 -27.01 -2.60
N THR A 66 -23.90 -28.11 -2.46
CA THR A 66 -24.26 -29.41 -3.03
C THR A 66 -23.66 -30.55 -2.22
N ALA A 67 -24.47 -31.16 -1.36
CA ALA A 67 -24.73 -32.61 -1.31
C ALA A 67 -25.69 -32.90 -0.14
#